data_AF-A0A929G4A1-F1
#
_entry.id   AF-A0A929G4A1-F1
#
_cell.length_a   1.000
_cell.length_b   1.000
_cell.length_c   1.000
_cell.angle_alpha   90.00
_cell.angle_beta   90.00
_cell.angle_gamma   90.00
#
_symmetry.space_group_name_H-M   'P 1'
#
loop_
_entity.id
_entity.type
_entity.pdbx_description
1 polymer ?
#
loop_
_entity_poly.entity_id
_entity_poly.type
_entity_poly.pdbx_seq_one_letter_code
_entity_poly.pdbx_strand_id
1 'polypeptide(L)'
;MKKLFLLIVVILTIITSCTTVEFETPQPKNSVELSEFPKNALGIYLDDNNDTLTILKKSFKYGNKKSTVFHMAETLTPNKIILKKYNNYFVLNLRDTSSIWNVIMFRKYNKNILVYYINLGEKNKDEIINNLKNITATKEMKNEKGEIEKYIINPTEKEFKLLIDNEIFSKVTEFKKLN
;
A
#
# COMPACT_ATOMS: atom_id res chain seq x y z
N MET A 1 -0.83 13.78 47.01
CA MET A 1 -1.50 14.34 45.80
C MET A 1 -0.58 14.61 44.60
N LYS A 2 0.76 14.44 44.68
CA LYS A 2 1.67 14.62 43.53
C LYS A 2 1.93 13.36 42.68
N LYS A 3 1.61 12.17 43.21
CA LYS A 3 1.83 10.89 42.51
C LYS A 3 0.71 10.51 41.51
N LEU A 4 -0.47 11.12 41.62
CA LEU A 4 -1.57 10.89 40.69
C LEU A 4 -1.42 11.72 39.39
N PHE A 5 -0.76 12.87 39.47
CA PHE A 5 -0.50 13.74 38.32
C PHE A 5 0.53 13.14 37.36
N LEU A 6 1.51 12.38 37.86
CA LEU A 6 2.51 11.70 37.03
C LEU A 6 1.93 10.53 36.21
N LEU A 7 0.82 9.93 36.64
CA LEU A 7 0.19 8.81 35.92
C LEU A 7 -0.61 9.28 34.70
N ILE A 8 -1.12 10.51 34.73
CA ILE A 8 -1.93 11.09 33.64
C ILE A 8 -1.05 11.56 32.48
N VAL A 9 0.19 11.99 32.73
CA VAL A 9 1.11 12.46 31.67
C VAL A 9 1.70 11.31 30.84
N VAL A 10 1.81 10.11 31.40
CA VAL A 10 2.38 8.93 30.71
C VAL A 10 1.35 8.21 29.83
N ILE A 11 0.05 8.37 30.10
CA ILE A 11 -1.04 7.70 29.35
C ILE A 11 -1.41 8.44 28.04
N LEU A 12 -0.91 9.66 27.82
CA LEU A 12 -1.28 10.51 26.68
C LEU A 12 -0.33 10.45 25.47
N THR A 13 0.78 9.71 25.52
CA THR A 13 1.90 9.91 24.57
C THR A 13 2.05 8.90 23.43
N ILE A 14 1.17 7.91 23.24
CA ILE A 14 1.42 6.89 22.20
C ILE A 14 0.14 6.45 21.48
N ILE A 15 -0.46 7.38 20.73
CA ILE A 15 -1.26 6.99 19.56
C ILE A 15 -0.49 7.51 18.36
N THR A 16 0.47 6.71 17.89
CA THR A 16 1.16 6.96 16.63
C THR A 16 0.11 6.85 15.52
N SER A 17 -0.33 7.99 14.97
CA SER A 17 -1.16 7.96 13.78
C SER A 17 -0.28 7.48 12.62
N CYS A 18 -0.59 6.29 12.09
CA CYS A 18 0.04 5.80 10.88
C CYS A 18 -0.37 6.71 9.72
N THR A 19 0.51 7.63 9.32
CA THR A 19 0.26 8.47 8.15
C THR A 19 0.38 7.63 6.87
N THR A 20 -0.56 7.79 5.94
CA THR A 20 -0.57 7.06 4.66
C THR A 20 -0.52 7.97 3.44
N VAL A 21 -0.16 7.41 2.28
CA VAL A 21 -0.31 8.06 0.97
C VAL A 21 -1.41 7.34 0.21
N GLU A 22 -2.41 8.09 -0.23
CA GLU A 22 -3.56 7.58 -0.97
C GLU A 22 -3.75 8.35 -2.30
N PHE A 23 -4.50 7.77 -3.22
CA PHE A 23 -4.60 8.24 -4.61
C PHE A 23 -6.04 8.62 -4.96
N GLU A 24 -6.24 9.74 -5.66
CA GLU A 24 -7.58 10.17 -6.11
C GLU A 24 -8.16 9.24 -7.19
N THR A 25 -7.30 8.65 -8.02
CA THR A 25 -7.69 7.80 -9.16
C THR A 25 -6.83 6.54 -9.24
N PRO A 26 -7.32 5.42 -9.81
CA PRO A 26 -6.54 4.20 -9.93
C PRO A 26 -5.34 4.41 -10.86
N GLN A 27 -4.16 4.02 -10.38
CA GLN A 27 -2.88 4.20 -11.04
C GLN A 27 -2.36 2.93 -11.75
N PRO A 28 -1.52 3.08 -12.78
CA PRO A 28 -1.27 4.34 -13.50
C PRO A 28 -2.53 4.83 -14.23
N LYS A 29 -2.61 6.13 -14.48
CA LYS A 29 -3.62 6.69 -15.40
C LYS A 29 -3.45 6.07 -16.80
N ASN A 30 -4.56 5.82 -17.49
CA ASN A 30 -4.62 5.33 -18.88
C ASN A 30 -3.98 3.95 -19.17
N SER A 31 -3.51 3.21 -18.16
CA SER A 31 -2.99 1.87 -18.38
C SER A 31 -4.11 0.82 -18.54
N VAL A 32 -3.82 -0.24 -19.30
CA VAL A 32 -4.74 -1.36 -19.52
C VAL A 32 -5.09 -2.08 -18.21
N GLU A 33 -6.38 -2.19 -17.93
CA GLU A 33 -6.92 -3.03 -16.86
C GLU A 33 -6.91 -4.50 -17.26
N LEU A 34 -6.50 -5.35 -16.34
CA LEU A 34 -6.46 -6.80 -16.51
C LEU A 34 -7.70 -7.44 -15.88
N SER A 35 -8.33 -8.34 -16.63
CA SER A 35 -9.46 -9.14 -16.14
C SER A 35 -9.04 -10.32 -15.26
N GLU A 36 -7.74 -10.67 -15.29
CA GLU A 36 -7.16 -11.74 -14.49
C GLU A 36 -5.70 -11.47 -14.09
N PHE A 37 -5.29 -12.04 -12.95
CA PHE A 37 -3.89 -12.14 -12.57
C PHE A 37 -3.11 -12.97 -13.59
N PRO A 38 -1.87 -12.60 -13.89
CA PRO A 38 -1.07 -13.32 -14.88
C PRO A 38 -0.80 -14.75 -14.39
N LYS A 39 -0.83 -15.72 -15.32
CA LYS A 39 -0.63 -17.16 -15.01
C LYS A 39 0.61 -17.43 -14.15
N ASN A 40 1.67 -16.64 -14.35
CA ASN A 40 2.93 -16.80 -13.65
C ASN A 40 2.93 -16.28 -12.20
N ALA A 41 1.92 -15.52 -11.78
CA ALA A 41 1.71 -15.06 -10.40
C ALA A 41 0.73 -15.93 -9.62
N LEU A 42 0.01 -16.86 -10.27
CA LEU A 42 -0.89 -17.77 -9.58
C LEU A 42 -0.13 -18.71 -8.64
N GLY A 43 -0.69 -18.95 -7.46
CA GLY A 43 -0.12 -19.87 -6.49
C GLY A 43 -0.36 -19.45 -5.05
N ILE A 44 0.34 -20.16 -4.16
CA ILE A 44 0.37 -19.92 -2.73
C ILE A 44 1.79 -19.48 -2.38
N TYR A 45 1.90 -18.45 -1.54
CA TYR A 45 3.15 -17.86 -1.13
C TYR A 45 3.14 -17.58 0.38
N LEU A 46 4.32 -17.50 0.97
CA LEU A 46 4.55 -17.15 2.37
C LEU A 46 5.40 -15.88 2.45
N ASP A 47 5.02 -14.94 3.31
CA ASP A 47 5.92 -13.86 3.70
C ASP A 47 6.89 -14.30 4.81
N ASP A 48 7.70 -13.37 5.30
CA ASP A 48 8.69 -13.63 6.35
C ASP A 48 8.07 -13.99 7.71
N ASN A 49 6.77 -13.71 7.92
CA ASN A 49 6.02 -14.09 9.12
C ASN A 49 5.27 -15.43 8.95
N ASN A 50 5.45 -16.11 7.81
CA ASN A 50 4.70 -17.30 7.39
C ASN A 50 3.20 -17.03 7.15
N ASP A 51 2.81 -15.79 6.90
CA ASP A 51 1.45 -15.48 6.47
C ASP A 51 1.27 -15.84 5.01
N THR A 52 0.09 -16.38 4.71
CA THR A 52 -0.19 -16.94 3.39
C THR A 52 -0.78 -15.89 2.46
N LEU A 53 -0.18 -15.73 1.28
CA LEU A 53 -0.77 -15.08 0.12
C LEU A 53 -1.20 -16.14 -0.89
N THR A 54 -2.49 -16.22 -1.18
CA THR A 54 -3.02 -17.03 -2.29
C THR A 54 -3.46 -16.10 -3.41
N ILE A 55 -2.95 -16.33 -4.63
CA ILE A 55 -3.37 -15.61 -5.84
C ILE A 55 -4.03 -16.62 -6.79
N LEU A 56 -5.31 -16.35 -7.10
CA LEU A 56 -6.11 -17.06 -8.08
C LEU A 56 -6.37 -16.15 -9.29
N LYS A 57 -6.97 -16.68 -10.36
CA LYS A 57 -7.17 -15.96 -11.62
C LYS A 57 -7.81 -14.58 -11.42
N LYS A 58 -8.82 -14.46 -10.55
CA LYS A 58 -9.57 -13.21 -10.35
C LYS A 58 -9.56 -12.71 -8.91
N SER A 59 -8.82 -13.35 -8.02
CA SER A 59 -8.89 -13.03 -6.59
C SER A 59 -7.56 -13.27 -5.91
N PHE A 60 -7.38 -12.61 -4.77
CA PHE A 60 -6.26 -12.88 -3.89
C PHE A 60 -6.73 -12.89 -2.44
N LYS A 61 -5.96 -13.59 -1.60
CA LYS A 61 -6.18 -13.66 -0.17
C LYS A 61 -4.85 -13.55 0.54
N TYR A 62 -4.74 -12.63 1.49
CA TYR A 62 -3.59 -12.52 2.39
C TYR A 62 -4.03 -12.75 3.84
N GLY A 63 -3.23 -13.52 4.56
CA GLY A 63 -3.41 -13.85 5.97
C GLY A 63 -4.60 -14.78 6.27
N ASN A 64 -4.87 -14.96 7.56
CA ASN A 64 -5.94 -15.79 8.09
C ASN A 64 -6.56 -15.12 9.33
N LYS A 65 -7.89 -14.99 9.36
CA LYS A 65 -8.67 -14.39 10.45
C LYS A 65 -8.33 -14.91 11.86
N LYS A 66 -7.73 -16.09 11.97
CA LYS A 66 -7.36 -16.71 13.26
C LYS A 66 -5.95 -16.36 13.76
N SER A 67 -5.04 -15.92 12.89
CA SER A 67 -3.62 -15.78 13.22
C SER A 67 -2.99 -14.46 12.77
N THR A 68 -3.66 -13.70 11.91
CA THR A 68 -3.08 -12.49 11.30
C THR A 68 -3.86 -11.25 11.73
N VAL A 69 -3.15 -10.23 12.20
CA VAL A 69 -3.74 -8.93 12.58
C VAL A 69 -4.38 -8.25 11.36
N PHE A 70 -3.79 -8.48 10.18
CA PHE A 70 -4.32 -8.00 8.91
C PHE A 70 -4.76 -9.18 8.04
N HIS A 71 -5.98 -9.10 7.51
CA HIS A 71 -6.54 -10.12 6.62
C HIS A 71 -7.25 -9.41 5.47
N MET A 72 -6.97 -9.85 4.24
CA MET A 72 -7.61 -9.32 3.05
C MET A 72 -7.97 -10.47 2.12
N ALA A 73 -9.21 -10.49 1.62
CA ALA A 73 -9.67 -11.44 0.64
C ALA A 73 -10.55 -10.70 -0.36
N GLU A 74 -10.05 -10.49 -1.57
CA GLU A 74 -10.69 -9.60 -2.54
C GLU A 74 -10.71 -10.25 -3.93
N THR A 75 -11.71 -9.85 -4.71
CA THR A 75 -11.90 -10.27 -6.11
C THR A 75 -11.79 -9.04 -7.01
N LEU A 76 -11.11 -9.16 -8.14
CA LEU A 76 -11.04 -8.13 -9.17
C LEU A 76 -12.46 -7.71 -9.54
N THR A 77 -12.80 -6.47 -9.20
CA THR A 77 -14.14 -5.93 -9.30
C THR A 77 -14.02 -4.54 -9.90
N PRO A 78 -14.66 -4.26 -11.05
CA PRO A 78 -14.62 -2.94 -11.65
C PRO A 78 -14.97 -1.86 -10.63
N ASN A 79 -14.25 -0.74 -10.65
CA ASN A 79 -14.44 0.40 -9.74
C ASN A 79 -14.20 0.14 -8.24
N LYS A 80 -13.70 -1.05 -7.84
CA LYS A 80 -13.32 -1.37 -6.46
C LYS A 80 -11.91 -1.95 -6.35
N ILE A 81 -11.63 -3.02 -7.10
CA ILE A 81 -10.36 -3.75 -7.04
C ILE A 81 -9.88 -3.91 -8.49
N ILE A 82 -8.96 -3.04 -8.91
CA ILE A 82 -8.52 -2.95 -10.29
C ILE A 82 -7.06 -3.38 -10.40
N LEU A 83 -6.78 -4.34 -11.27
CA LEU A 83 -5.42 -4.76 -11.59
C LEU A 83 -5.00 -4.13 -12.92
N LYS A 84 -3.84 -3.46 -12.94
CA LYS A 84 -3.27 -2.83 -14.13
C LYS A 84 -1.87 -3.39 -14.39
N LYS A 85 -1.46 -3.42 -15.67
CA LYS A 85 -0.07 -3.75 -16.04
C LYS A 85 0.70 -2.47 -16.32
N TYR A 86 1.90 -2.34 -15.76
CA TYR A 86 2.80 -1.23 -16.02
C TYR A 86 4.25 -1.72 -16.09
N ASN A 87 4.85 -1.70 -17.28
CA ASN A 87 6.18 -2.28 -17.54
C ASN A 87 6.30 -3.72 -16.99
N ASN A 88 7.24 -3.95 -16.07
CA ASN A 88 7.48 -5.22 -15.38
C ASN A 88 6.70 -5.37 -14.07
N TYR A 89 5.85 -4.40 -13.74
CA TYR A 89 5.00 -4.41 -12.54
C TYR A 89 3.54 -4.67 -12.89
N PHE A 90 2.85 -5.23 -11.90
CA PHE A 90 1.42 -5.22 -11.81
C PHE A 90 1.02 -4.26 -10.68
N VAL A 91 0.03 -3.44 -10.94
CA VAL A 91 -0.43 -2.39 -10.02
C VAL A 91 -1.84 -2.71 -9.58
N LEU A 92 -1.97 -3.05 -8.30
CA LEU A 92 -3.23 -3.36 -7.66
C LEU A 92 -3.78 -2.08 -7.01
N ASN A 93 -4.96 -1.69 -7.47
CA ASN A 93 -5.67 -0.50 -7.01
C ASN A 93 -6.85 -0.95 -6.15
N LEU A 94 -6.84 -0.55 -4.89
CA LEU A 94 -7.83 -0.94 -3.90
C LEU A 94 -8.60 0.30 -3.46
N ARG A 95 -9.87 0.37 -3.81
CA ARG A 95 -10.74 1.47 -3.38
C ARG A 95 -11.29 1.16 -2.00
N ASP A 96 -11.05 2.07 -1.06
CA ASP A 96 -11.74 2.05 0.23
C ASP A 96 -13.12 2.72 0.12
N THR A 97 -13.96 2.51 1.13
CA THR A 97 -15.27 3.11 1.34
C THR A 97 -15.30 4.64 1.22
N SER A 98 -14.17 5.31 1.48
CA SER A 98 -13.98 6.77 1.41
C SER A 98 -13.81 7.34 -0.01
N SER A 99 -13.95 6.52 -1.06
CA SER A 99 -13.69 6.88 -2.47
C SER A 99 -12.22 7.14 -2.84
N ILE A 100 -11.28 6.85 -1.97
CA ILE A 100 -9.85 7.00 -2.21
C ILE A 100 -9.21 5.64 -2.52
N TRP A 101 -8.13 5.65 -3.32
CA TRP A 101 -7.44 4.45 -3.79
C TRP A 101 -6.11 4.23 -3.05
N ASN A 102 -5.90 3.00 -2.59
CA ASN A 102 -4.60 2.50 -2.20
C ASN A 102 -3.94 1.82 -3.40
N VAL A 103 -2.66 2.10 -3.63
CA VAL A 103 -1.91 1.57 -4.77
C VAL A 103 -0.78 0.68 -4.26
N ILE A 104 -0.84 -0.60 -4.61
CA ILE A 104 0.18 -1.59 -4.28
C ILE A 104 0.79 -2.08 -5.59
N MET A 105 2.11 -2.03 -5.70
CA MET A 105 2.83 -2.58 -6.84
C MET A 105 3.40 -3.95 -6.49
N PHE A 106 3.37 -4.88 -7.43
CA PHE A 106 4.08 -6.14 -7.28
C PHE A 106 4.69 -6.59 -8.60
N ARG A 107 5.76 -7.38 -8.51
CA ARG A 107 6.35 -8.06 -9.65
C ARG A 107 6.88 -9.42 -9.26
N LYS A 108 7.03 -10.28 -10.26
CA LYS A 108 7.66 -11.57 -10.09
C LYS A 108 9.18 -11.43 -10.05
N TYR A 109 9.83 -12.14 -9.13
CA TYR A 109 11.28 -12.32 -9.09
C TYR A 109 11.58 -13.80 -8.85
N ASN A 110 12.14 -14.49 -9.84
CA ASN A 110 12.25 -15.95 -9.86
C ASN A 110 10.89 -16.63 -9.65
N LYS A 111 10.70 -17.39 -8.57
CA LYS A 111 9.40 -17.98 -8.21
C LYS A 111 8.58 -17.08 -7.28
N ASN A 112 9.17 -16.00 -6.76
CA ASN A 112 8.63 -15.19 -5.67
C ASN A 112 7.87 -13.96 -6.19
N ILE A 113 7.13 -13.31 -5.30
CA ILE A 113 6.46 -12.03 -5.55
C ILE A 113 7.11 -10.96 -4.66
N LEU A 114 7.64 -9.91 -5.28
CA LEU A 114 8.14 -8.72 -4.60
C LEU A 114 7.02 -7.69 -4.55
N VAL A 115 6.73 -7.14 -3.37
CA VAL A 115 5.68 -6.14 -3.17
C VAL A 115 6.30 -4.81 -2.79
N TYR A 116 5.76 -3.75 -3.39
CA TYR A 116 6.21 -2.39 -3.26
C TYR A 116 5.05 -1.48 -2.88
N TYR A 117 5.29 -0.59 -1.94
CA TYR A 117 4.29 0.33 -1.39
C TYR A 117 4.99 1.61 -0.90
N ILE A 118 4.26 2.72 -0.85
CA ILE A 118 4.78 3.96 -0.26
C ILE A 118 4.70 3.84 1.26
N ASN A 119 5.79 3.39 1.87
CA ASN A 119 5.87 3.19 3.32
C ASN A 119 6.37 4.45 4.03
N LEU A 120 5.47 5.17 4.71
CA LEU A 120 5.81 6.35 5.52
C LEU A 120 6.25 5.98 6.95
N GLY A 121 7.06 4.94 7.10
CA GLY A 121 7.64 4.55 8.38
C GLY A 121 8.55 5.64 8.97
N GLU A 122 8.76 5.60 10.29
CA GLU A 122 9.36 6.71 11.05
C GLU A 122 10.75 7.15 10.56
N LYS A 123 11.56 6.25 10.00
CA LYS A 123 12.98 6.54 9.70
C LYS A 123 13.19 7.50 8.53
N ASN A 124 12.31 7.49 7.51
CA ASN A 124 12.52 8.24 6.25
C ASN A 124 11.29 9.04 5.80
N LYS A 125 10.33 9.28 6.69
CA LYS A 125 9.05 9.91 6.35
C LYS A 125 9.21 11.26 5.66
N ASP A 126 10.00 12.16 6.23
CA ASP A 126 10.12 13.54 5.72
C ASP A 126 10.78 13.60 4.33
N GLU A 127 11.79 12.75 4.10
CA GLU A 127 12.44 12.63 2.80
C GLU A 127 11.45 12.14 1.73
N ILE A 128 10.71 11.06 2.04
CA ILE A 128 9.70 10.50 1.13
C ILE A 128 8.64 11.57 0.80
N ILE A 129 8.15 12.31 1.80
CA ILE A 129 7.14 13.35 1.61
C ILE A 129 7.69 14.53 0.80
N ASN A 130 8.92 14.96 1.03
CA ASN A 130 9.53 16.04 0.24
C ASN A 130 9.67 15.62 -1.23
N ASN A 131 10.15 14.41 -1.49
CA ASN A 131 10.26 13.89 -2.86
C ASN A 131 8.88 13.71 -3.51
N LEU A 132 7.88 13.24 -2.76
CA LEU A 132 6.49 13.14 -3.21
C LEU A 132 5.95 14.50 -3.66
N LYS A 133 6.11 15.53 -2.83
CA LYS A 133 5.67 16.92 -3.11
C LYS A 133 6.39 17.55 -4.29
N ASN A 134 7.65 17.18 -4.53
CA ASN A 134 8.42 17.63 -5.69
C ASN A 134 7.97 16.97 -7.00
N ILE A 135 7.40 15.76 -6.93
CA ILE A 135 6.98 14.99 -8.11
C ILE A 135 5.51 15.23 -8.46
N THR A 136 4.61 15.31 -7.49
CA THR A 136 3.16 15.41 -7.73
C THR A 136 2.51 16.37 -6.76
N ALA A 137 1.45 17.05 -7.23
CA ALA A 137 0.56 17.80 -6.35
C ALA A 137 0.06 16.88 -5.22
N THR A 138 0.20 17.37 -3.98
CA THR A 138 -0.04 16.60 -2.76
C THR A 138 -0.93 17.42 -1.82
N LYS A 139 -2.06 16.85 -1.41
CA LYS A 139 -2.98 17.42 -0.43
C LYS A 139 -2.77 16.75 0.92
N GLU A 140 -2.73 17.53 1.99
CA GLU A 140 -2.64 17.03 3.36
C GLU A 140 -4.04 16.97 3.99
N MET A 141 -4.42 15.81 4.49
CA MET A 141 -5.62 15.66 5.31
C MET A 141 -5.22 15.48 6.77
N LYS A 142 -5.84 16.28 7.63
CA LYS A 142 -5.58 16.28 9.07
C LYS A 142 -6.71 15.59 9.81
N ASN A 143 -6.36 14.88 10.89
CA ASN A 143 -7.33 14.31 11.82
C ASN A 143 -7.95 15.42 12.70
N GLU A 144 -8.89 15.05 13.57
CA GLU A 144 -9.55 15.97 14.51
C GLU A 144 -8.59 16.69 15.46
N LYS A 145 -7.37 16.17 15.65
CA LYS A 145 -6.31 16.77 16.48
C LYS A 145 -5.43 17.75 15.69
N GLY A 146 -5.68 17.92 14.38
CA GLY A 146 -4.88 18.77 13.50
C GLY A 146 -3.57 18.13 13.02
N GLU A 147 -3.34 16.85 13.31
CA GLU A 147 -2.17 16.10 12.85
C GLU A 147 -2.42 15.53 11.45
N ILE A 148 -1.39 15.46 10.60
CA ILE A 148 -1.53 14.90 9.25
C ILE A 148 -1.79 13.40 9.34
N GLU A 149 -3.00 13.01 8.96
CA GLU A 149 -3.44 11.62 8.88
C GLU A 149 -3.08 11.01 7.54
N LYS A 150 -3.25 11.76 6.44
CA LYS A 150 -3.11 11.23 5.08
C LYS A 150 -2.56 12.27 4.12
N TYR A 151 -1.80 11.81 3.13
CA TYR A 151 -1.43 12.57 1.95
C TYR A 151 -2.19 12.03 0.75
N ILE A 152 -2.95 12.89 0.06
CA ILE A 152 -3.69 12.53 -1.16
C ILE A 152 -2.95 13.07 -2.37
N ILE A 153 -2.66 12.20 -3.33
CA ILE A 153 -1.99 12.53 -4.59
C ILE A 153 -2.81 12.09 -5.79
N ASN A 154 -2.54 12.71 -6.95
CA ASN A 154 -3.20 12.33 -8.20
C ASN A 154 -2.23 12.41 -9.39
N PRO A 155 -1.14 11.63 -9.37
CA PRO A 155 -0.08 11.75 -10.36
C PRO A 155 -0.60 11.49 -11.77
N THR A 156 -0.04 12.20 -12.74
CA THR A 156 -0.07 11.85 -14.15
C THR A 156 0.74 10.57 -14.41
N GLU A 157 0.64 10.00 -15.60
CA GLU A 157 1.45 8.82 -15.96
C GLU A 157 2.96 9.11 -15.87
N LYS A 158 3.40 10.31 -16.27
CA LYS A 158 4.79 10.75 -16.16
C LYS A 158 5.24 10.88 -14.70
N GLU A 159 4.41 11.49 -13.85
CA GLU A 159 4.71 11.62 -12.42
C GLU A 159 4.70 10.26 -11.73
N PHE A 160 3.76 9.36 -12.06
CA PHE A 160 3.75 8.00 -11.54
C PHE A 160 5.03 7.23 -11.89
N LYS A 161 5.54 7.41 -13.11
CA LYS A 161 6.86 6.89 -13.50
C LYS A 161 7.96 7.45 -12.60
N LEU A 162 7.98 8.77 -12.37
CA LEU A 162 8.97 9.41 -11.50
C LEU A 162 8.87 8.90 -10.05
N LEU A 163 7.67 8.62 -9.52
CA LEU A 163 7.52 8.01 -8.20
C LEU A 163 8.20 6.63 -8.12
N ILE A 164 8.14 5.85 -9.20
CA ILE A 164 8.82 4.56 -9.27
C ILE A 164 10.33 4.75 -9.42
N ASP A 165 10.77 5.61 -10.34
CA ASP A 165 12.19 5.84 -10.64
C ASP A 165 12.97 6.43 -9.44
N ASN A 166 12.30 7.26 -8.62
CA ASN A 166 12.87 7.85 -7.40
C ASN A 166 12.63 6.98 -6.15
N GLU A 167 12.30 5.70 -6.32
CA GLU A 167 12.14 4.71 -5.25
C GLU A 167 11.14 5.11 -4.14
N ILE A 168 10.16 5.98 -4.45
CA ILE A 168 9.08 6.36 -3.52
C ILE A 168 8.24 5.13 -3.17
N PHE A 169 7.99 4.27 -4.17
CA PHE A 169 7.53 2.91 -3.95
C PHE A 169 8.72 2.02 -3.54
N SER A 170 8.85 1.76 -2.25
CA SER A 170 9.90 0.90 -1.71
C SER A 170 9.44 -0.54 -1.54
N LYS A 171 10.36 -1.49 -1.61
CA LYS A 171 10.06 -2.92 -1.37
C LYS A 171 9.68 -3.10 0.10
N VAL A 172 8.45 -3.55 0.35
CA VAL A 172 7.93 -3.76 1.72
C VAL A 172 7.96 -5.21 2.16
N THR A 173 7.80 -6.15 1.23
CA THR A 173 7.85 -7.59 1.55
C THR A 173 8.20 -8.43 0.32
N GLU A 174 8.67 -9.64 0.57
CA GLU A 174 8.89 -10.69 -0.42
C GLU A 174 8.09 -11.93 -0.03
N PHE A 175 7.26 -12.39 -0.96
CA PHE A 175 6.46 -13.59 -0.82
C PHE A 175 7.14 -14.76 -1.54
N LYS A 176 7.61 -15.74 -0.77
CA LYS A 176 8.25 -16.96 -1.27
C LYS A 176 7.20 -17.96 -1.70
N LYS A 177 7.32 -18.48 -2.92
CA LYS A 177 6.34 -19.45 -3.43
C LYS A 177 6.42 -20.77 -2.65
N LEU A 178 5.27 -21.24 -2.20
CA LEU A 178 5.14 -22.57 -1.62
C LEU A 178 5.22 -23.58 -2.77
N ASN A 179 6.17 -24.53 -2.66
CA ASN A 179 6.43 -25.54 -3.68
C ASN A 179 5.22 -26.44 -3.91
#